data_AF-A0A380E0P2-F1
#
_entry.id   AF-A0A380E0P2-F1
#
_cell.length_a   1.000
_cell.length_b   1.000
_cell.length_c   1.000
_cell.angle_alpha   90.00
_cell.angle_beta   90.00
_cell.angle_gamma   90.00
#
_symmetry.space_group_name_H-M   'P 1'
#
loop_
_entity.id
_entity.type
_entity.pdbx_description
1 polymer ?
#
loop_
_entity_poly.entity_id
_entity_poly.type
_entity_poly.pdbx_seq_one_letter_code
_entity_poly.pdbx_strand_id
1 'polypeptide(L)'
;MAQKNNNVIPMIFDDAFYRKMANQKFKLREYKRAAEYFEKVLELSPDDLEIQIDYAQCLVQLGIAKKQNICFMTILFIIGI
;
A
#
# COMPACT_ATOMS: atom_id res chain seq x y z
N MET A 1 18.37 -29.48 -0.76
CA MET A 1 19.68 -28.81 -0.75
C MET A 1 19.80 -27.97 -2.00
N ALA A 2 19.79 -26.64 -1.89
CA ALA A 2 20.38 -25.72 -2.88
C ALA A 2 20.32 -24.31 -2.30
N GLN A 3 21.27 -24.00 -1.41
CA GLN A 3 21.52 -22.66 -0.95
C GLN A 3 22.29 -21.95 -2.06
N LYS A 4 21.59 -21.16 -2.87
CA LYS A 4 22.19 -20.44 -3.99
C LYS A 4 22.78 -19.12 -3.46
N ASN A 5 23.99 -19.24 -2.94
CA ASN A 5 24.83 -18.15 -2.48
C ASN A 5 25.43 -17.43 -3.70
N ASN A 6 24.78 -16.36 -4.17
CA ASN A 6 25.31 -15.46 -5.18
C ASN A 6 25.42 -14.04 -4.60
N ASN A 7 26.66 -13.63 -4.28
CA ASN A 7 27.07 -12.31 -3.79
C ASN A 7 27.01 -11.20 -4.87
N VAL A 8 25.94 -11.16 -5.64
CA VAL A 8 25.53 -9.99 -6.41
C VAL A 8 24.13 -9.72 -5.95
N ILE A 9 23.92 -8.75 -5.06
CA ILE A 9 22.58 -8.24 -4.75
C ILE A 9 22.18 -7.53 -6.03
N PRO A 10 21.43 -8.15 -6.94
CA PRO A 10 21.01 -7.41 -8.09
C PRO A 10 19.98 -6.45 -7.49
N MET A 11 20.16 -5.15 -7.70
CA MET A 11 19.13 -4.18 -7.36
C MET A 11 17.99 -4.34 -8.38
N ILE A 12 17.39 -5.52 -8.38
CA ILE A 12 16.12 -5.79 -9.02
C ILE A 12 15.14 -5.08 -8.09
N PHE A 13 14.35 -4.17 -8.65
CA PHE A 13 13.17 -3.70 -7.94
C PHE A 13 12.18 -4.88 -7.89
N ASP A 14 12.46 -5.84 -7.01
CA ASP A 14 11.65 -7.04 -6.82
C ASP A 14 10.26 -6.66 -6.31
N ASP A 15 9.27 -7.49 -6.63
CA ASP A 15 7.92 -7.43 -6.07
C ASP A 15 7.96 -7.29 -4.53
N ALA A 16 8.92 -7.99 -3.91
CA ALA A 16 9.17 -7.99 -2.47
C ALA A 16 9.58 -6.62 -1.92
N PHE A 17 10.31 -5.81 -2.70
CA PHE A 17 10.70 -4.45 -2.29
C PHE A 17 9.50 -3.52 -2.26
N TYR A 18 8.69 -3.54 -3.31
CA TYR A 18 7.46 -2.76 -3.39
C TYR A 18 6.42 -3.22 -2.36
N ARG A 19 6.31 -4.53 -2.11
CA ARG A 19 5.56 -5.12 -0.99
C ARG A 19 5.96 -4.51 0.35
N LYS A 20 7.26 -4.45 0.64
CA LYS A 20 7.76 -3.91 1.91
C LYS A 20 7.47 -2.42 2.05
N MET A 21 7.65 -1.65 0.96
CA MET A 21 7.31 -0.23 0.90
C MET A 21 5.81 0.01 1.10
N ALA A 22 4.96 -0.74 0.41
CA ALA A 22 3.51 -0.67 0.53
C ALA A 22 3.05 -0.96 1.96
N ASN A 23 3.59 -2.02 2.58
CA ASN A 23 3.32 -2.35 3.99
C ASN A 23 3.76 -1.27 4.97
N GLN A 24 4.93 -0.66 4.73
CA GLN A 24 5.40 0.45 5.56
C GLN A 24 4.46 1.65 5.45
N LYS A 25 4.02 1.98 4.22
CA LYS A 25 3.05 3.06 3.97
C LYS A 25 1.67 2.77 4.53
N PHE A 26 1.25 1.51 4.50
CA PHE A 26 0.02 1.04 5.12
C PHE A 26 0.04 1.27 6.64
N LYS A 27 1.14 0.93 7.31
CA LYS A 27 1.34 1.20 8.75
C LYS A 27 1.33 2.70 9.08
N LEU A 28 1.84 3.53 8.16
CA LEU A 28 1.80 4.99 8.28
C LEU A 28 0.41 5.59 8.00
N ARG A 29 -0.61 4.75 7.74
CA ARG A 29 -1.96 5.16 7.30
C ARG A 29 -1.97 5.98 6.00
N GLU A 30 -0.88 5.96 5.25
CA GLU A 30 -0.77 6.55 3.91
C GLU A 30 -1.35 5.58 2.87
N TYR A 31 -2.62 5.18 3.03
CA TYR A 31 -3.28 4.16 2.21
C TYR A 31 -3.27 4.49 0.72
N LYS A 32 -3.27 5.79 0.38
CA LYS A 32 -3.23 6.27 -1.01
C LYS A 32 -1.92 5.89 -1.70
N ARG A 33 -0.78 6.13 -1.04
CA ARG A 33 0.55 5.76 -1.55
C ARG A 33 0.77 4.26 -1.46
N ALA A 34 0.25 3.60 -0.43
CA ALA A 34 0.31 2.13 -0.32
C ALA A 34 -0.37 1.46 -1.53
N ALA A 35 -1.53 1.96 -1.95
CA ALA A 35 -2.23 1.48 -3.13
C ALA A 35 -1.41 1.64 -4.42
N GLU A 36 -0.74 2.78 -4.63
CA GLU A 36 0.15 3.00 -5.79
C GLU A 36 1.32 2.00 -5.85
N TYR A 37 1.87 1.62 -4.69
CA TYR A 37 2.93 0.61 -4.63
C TYR A 37 2.41 -0.81 -4.91
N PHE A 38 1.24 -1.16 -4.38
CA PHE A 38 0.61 -2.45 -4.66
C PHE A 38 0.18 -2.62 -6.12
N GLU A 39 -0.25 -1.54 -6.78
CA GLU A 39 -0.56 -1.54 -8.21
C GLU A 39 0.68 -1.91 -9.05
N LYS A 40 1.84 -1.31 -8.74
CA LYS A 40 3.11 -1.68 -9.38
C LYS A 40 3.51 -3.13 -9.13
N VAL A 41 3.19 -3.69 -7.96
CA VAL A 41 3.44 -5.12 -7.68
C VAL A 41 2.55 -6.00 -8.56
N LEU A 42 1.28 -5.63 -8.73
CA LEU A 42 0.34 -6.37 -9.57
C LEU A 42 0.70 -6.28 -11.07
N GLU A 43 1.29 -5.17 -11.52
CA GLU A 43 1.83 -5.06 -12.88
C GLU A 43 3.00 -6.03 -13.14
N LEU A 44 3.83 -6.26 -12.12
CA LEU A 44 4.98 -7.16 -12.19
C LEU A 44 4.60 -8.63 -11.95
N SER A 45 3.60 -8.87 -11.11
CA SER A 45 3.16 -10.20 -10.67
C SER A 45 1.65 -10.19 -10.44
N PRO A 46 0.84 -10.32 -11.51
CA PRO A 46 -0.61 -10.26 -11.44
C PRO A 46 -1.24 -11.47 -10.71
N ASP A 47 -0.48 -12.55 -10.54
CA ASP A 47 -0.96 -13.82 -9.95
C ASP A 47 -0.94 -13.83 -8.41
N ASP A 48 -0.43 -12.76 -7.79
CA ASP A 48 -0.24 -12.74 -6.36
C ASP A 48 -1.51 -12.31 -5.61
N LEU A 49 -2.31 -13.32 -5.23
CA LEU A 49 -3.57 -13.16 -4.50
C LEU A 49 -3.42 -12.41 -3.18
N GLU A 50 -2.28 -12.57 -2.50
CA GLU A 50 -2.01 -11.93 -1.22
C GLU A 50 -1.97 -10.40 -1.38
N ILE A 51 -1.38 -9.93 -2.48
CA ILE A 51 -1.31 -8.51 -2.80
C ILE A 51 -2.64 -7.93 -3.24
N GLN A 52 -3.44 -8.70 -3.97
CA GLN A 52 -4.79 -8.27 -4.31
C GLN A 52 -5.64 -8.03 -3.06
N ILE A 53 -5.49 -8.88 -2.03
CA ILE A 53 -6.17 -8.71 -0.74
C ILE A 53 -5.69 -7.44 -0.03
N ASP A 54 -4.36 -7.26 0.08
CA ASP A 54 -3.80 -6.06 0.72
C ASP A 54 -4.18 -4.76 -0.02
N TYR A 55 -4.20 -4.79 -1.36
CA TYR A 55 -4.63 -3.67 -2.20
C TYR A 55 -6.12 -3.35 -2.00
N ALA A 56 -6.97 -4.37 -2.00
CA ALA A 56 -8.40 -4.21 -1.74
C ALA A 56 -8.64 -3.60 -0.34
N GLN A 57 -7.89 -4.07 0.66
CA GLN A 57 -7.95 -3.52 2.01
C GLN A 57 -7.51 -2.05 2.05
N CYS A 58 -6.47 -1.67 1.30
CA CYS A 58 -6.06 -0.27 1.14
C CYS A 58 -7.16 0.60 0.54
N LEU A 59 -7.83 0.14 -0.52
CA LEU A 59 -8.90 0.88 -1.18
C LEU A 59 -10.10 1.08 -0.26
N VAL A 60 -10.47 0.06 0.51
CA VAL A 60 -11.54 0.17 1.53
C VAL A 60 -11.17 1.21 2.58
N GLN A 61 -9.95 1.15 3.13
CA GLN A 61 -9.47 2.13 4.10
C GLN A 61 -9.40 3.55 3.51
N LEU A 62 -9.04 3.70 2.24
CA LEU A 62 -9.04 4.99 1.55
C LEU A 62 -10.46 5.55 1.39
N GLY A 63 -11.43 4.72 1.04
CA GLY A 63 -12.84 5.10 0.96
C GLY A 63 -13.39 5.57 2.31
N ILE A 64 -13.06 4.85 3.38
CA ILE A 64 -13.43 5.22 4.76
C ILE A 64 -12.72 6.51 5.17
N ALA A 65 -11.42 6.65 4.88
CA ALA A 65 -10.63 7.83 5.22
C ALA A 65 -11.11 9.10 4.50
N LYS A 66 -11.58 8.99 3.25
CA LYS A 66 -12.22 10.10 2.53
C LYS A 66 -13.53 10.51 3.22
N LYS A 67 -14.38 9.54 3.55
CA LYS A 67 -15.63 9.80 4.28
C LYS A 67 -15.38 10.46 5.63
N GLN A 68 -14.38 9.98 6.38
CA GLN A 68 -13.96 10.52 7.66
C GLN A 68 -13.42 11.96 7.51
N ASN A 69 -12.56 12.24 6.53
CA ASN A 69 -12.05 13.59 6.29
C ASN A 69 -13.17 14.57 5.95
N ILE A 70 -14.11 14.17 5.09
CA ILE A 70 -15.27 15.01 4.75
C ILE A 70 -16.10 15.30 6.01
N CYS A 71 -16.37 14.27 6.81
CA CYS A 71 -17.15 14.42 8.04
C CYS A 71 -16.41 15.29 9.07
N PHE A 72 -15.10 15.13 9.22
CA PHE A 72 -14.26 15.94 10.10
C PHE A 72 -14.19 17.39 9.64
N MET A 73 -14.05 17.64 8.34
CA MET A 73 -14.11 18.98 7.75
C MET A 73 -15.45 19.67 8.02
N THR A 74 -16.58 18.95 7.84
CA THR A 74 -17.90 19.49 8.17
C THR A 74 -18.06 19.79 9.64
N ILE A 75 -17.56 18.92 10.53
CA ILE A 75 -17.60 19.14 11.98
C ILE A 75 -16.75 20.36 12.35
N LEU A 76 -15.50 20.45 11.87
CA LEU A 76 -14.62 21.59 12.14
C LEU A 76 -15.20 22.92 11.65
N PHE A 77 -15.86 22.92 10.48
CA PHE A 77 -16.55 24.09 9.94
C PHE A 77 -17.74 24.53 10.79
N ILE A 78 -18.49 23.58 11.36
CA ILE A 78 -19.63 23.87 12.27
C ILE A 78 -19.14 24.42 13.62
N ILE A 79 -17.99 23.95 14.12
CA ILE A 79 -17.44 24.40 15.41
C ILE A 79 -16.79 25.80 15.30
N GLY A 80 -16.63 26.35 14.09
CA GLY A 80 -16.43 27.78 13.87
C GLY A 80 -15.16 28.36 14.48
N ILE A 81 -13.99 27.86 14.04
CA ILE A 81 -12.72 28.59 14.16
C ILE A 81 -12.44 29.29 12.83
#